data_AF-A0A8X6RUI9-F1
#
_entry.id   AF-A0A8X6RUI9-F1
#
_cell.length_a   1.000
_cell.length_b   1.000
_cell.length_c   1.000
_cell.angle_alpha   90.00
_cell.angle_beta   90.00
_cell.angle_gamma   90.00
#
_symmetry.space_group_name_H-M   'P 1'
#
loop_
_entity.id
_entity.type
_entity.pdbx_description
1 polymer ?
#
loop_
_entity_poly.entity_id
_entity_poly.type
_entity_poly.pdbx_seq_one_letter_code
_entity_poly.pdbx_strand_id
1 'polypeptide(L)'
;MRGTLTGQRYVDDILRPHVGPFLNGLPRAIFQQDNDRPHTARVAQDFLRHFQNLPWPACSPDLSPVEHVWDQLKRQMPSCHSVHGLELAVQDLWAHLPQDNIRYLINLMPDRVATCIAAGGGPTGY
;
A
#
# COMPACT_ATOMS: atom_id res chain seq x y z
N MET A 1 -8.08 -13.07 9.53
CA MET A 1 -8.70 -13.45 8.24
C MET A 1 -8.14 -14.76 7.74
N ARG A 2 -8.94 -15.68 7.19
CA ARG A 2 -8.44 -16.84 6.44
C ARG A 2 -9.15 -16.88 5.07
N GLY A 3 -8.39 -17.15 4.01
CA GLY A 3 -8.89 -17.22 2.63
C GLY A 3 -8.63 -15.97 1.80
N THR A 4 -8.69 -16.12 0.47
CA THR A 4 -8.41 -15.07 -0.53
C THR A 4 -9.26 -13.83 -0.32
N LEU A 5 -8.64 -12.65 -0.46
CA LEU A 5 -9.34 -11.38 -0.43
C LEU A 5 -10.16 -11.22 -1.71
N THR A 6 -11.47 -11.08 -1.59
CA THR A 6 -12.37 -10.74 -2.70
C THR A 6 -12.68 -9.24 -2.66
N GLY A 7 -13.23 -8.67 -3.74
CA GLY A 7 -13.63 -7.26 -3.73
C GLY A 7 -14.65 -6.94 -2.63
N GLN A 8 -15.59 -7.85 -2.36
CA GLN A 8 -16.55 -7.69 -1.27
C GLN A 8 -15.87 -7.67 0.10
N ARG A 9 -14.95 -8.62 0.35
CA ARG A 9 -14.20 -8.68 1.61
C ARG A 9 -13.25 -7.50 1.77
N TYR A 10 -12.66 -7.01 0.67
CA TYR A 10 -11.87 -5.79 0.71
C TYR A 10 -12.71 -4.60 1.21
N VAL A 11 -13.95 -4.49 0.74
CA VAL A 11 -14.85 -3.43 1.21
C VAL A 11 -15.26 -3.63 2.68
N ASP A 12 -15.73 -4.82 3.03
CA ASP A 12 -16.33 -5.08 4.34
C ASP A 12 -15.29 -5.15 5.46
N ASP A 13 -14.11 -5.71 5.17
CA ASP A 13 -13.09 -5.96 6.17
C ASP A 13 -12.01 -4.86 6.22
N ILE A 14 -11.78 -4.11 5.12
CA ILE A 14 -10.68 -3.13 5.02
C ILE A 14 -11.19 -1.71 4.77
N LEU A 15 -11.91 -1.48 3.66
CA LEU A 15 -12.27 -0.12 3.25
C LEU A 15 -13.25 0.54 4.22
N ARG A 16 -14.38 -0.13 4.52
CA ARG A 16 -15.42 0.43 5.38
C ARG A 16 -14.98 0.62 6.83
N PRO A 17 -14.33 -0.36 7.49
CA PRO A 17 -13.95 -0.20 8.90
C PRO A 17 -12.68 0.63 9.14
N HIS A 18 -11.77 0.71 8.17
CA HIS A 18 -10.45 1.32 8.38
C HIS A 18 -10.16 2.50 7.44
N VAL A 19 -10.19 2.29 6.13
CA VAL A 19 -9.76 3.32 5.16
C VAL A 19 -10.74 4.50 5.11
N GLY A 20 -12.03 4.22 5.02
CA GLY A 20 -13.08 5.24 4.92
C GLY A 20 -13.08 6.23 6.10
N PRO A 21 -13.13 5.75 7.36
CA PRO A 21 -13.03 6.61 8.54
C PRO A 21 -11.74 7.44 8.56
N PHE A 22 -10.60 6.84 8.17
CA PHE A 22 -9.32 7.54 8.13
C PHE A 22 -9.29 8.66 7.08
N LEU A 23 -9.76 8.39 5.86
CA LEU A 23 -9.82 9.38 4.78
C LEU A 23 -10.83 10.50 5.07
N ASN A 24 -11.95 10.20 5.73
CA ASN A 24 -12.90 11.22 6.18
C ASN A 24 -12.27 12.24 7.16
N GLY A 25 -11.26 11.81 7.93
CA GLY A 25 -10.48 12.69 8.80
C GLY A 25 -9.41 13.51 8.05
N LEU A 26 -9.18 13.24 6.76
CA LEU A 26 -8.13 13.83 5.94
C LEU A 26 -8.68 14.34 4.59
N PRO A 27 -9.44 15.46 4.58
CA PRO A 27 -10.22 15.90 3.41
C PRO A 27 -9.40 16.27 2.17
N ARG A 28 -8.06 16.36 2.29
CA ARG A 28 -7.14 16.66 1.17
C ARG A 28 -6.22 15.48 0.83
N ALA A 29 -6.42 14.33 1.45
CA ALA A 29 -5.62 13.15 1.16
C ALA A 29 -6.00 12.57 -0.21
N ILE A 30 -4.98 12.08 -0.91
CA ILE A 30 -5.14 11.29 -2.12
C ILE A 30 -4.85 9.84 -1.73
N PHE A 31 -5.82 8.96 -1.94
CA PHE A 31 -5.68 7.54 -1.68
C PHE A 31 -4.98 6.85 -2.86
N GLN A 32 -3.95 6.07 -2.58
CA GLN A 32 -3.25 5.26 -3.56
C GLN A 32 -3.45 3.78 -3.22
N GLN A 33 -3.71 2.98 -4.26
CA GLN A 33 -3.73 1.52 -4.24
C GLN A 33 -3.29 1.01 -5.62
N ASP A 34 -2.88 -0.24 -5.71
CA ASP A 34 -2.60 -0.90 -6.99
C ASP A 34 -3.88 -1.35 -7.71
N ASN A 35 -3.71 -1.98 -8.87
CA ASN A 35 -4.79 -2.46 -9.71
C ASN A 35 -5.13 -3.95 -9.48
N ASP A 36 -4.85 -4.51 -8.30
CA ASP A 36 -5.20 -5.90 -8.00
C ASP A 36 -6.71 -6.15 -8.13
N ARG A 37 -7.07 -7.41 -8.43
CA ARG A 37 -8.48 -7.79 -8.73
C ARG A 37 -9.49 -7.36 -7.66
N PRO A 38 -9.21 -7.47 -6.34
CA PRO A 38 -10.14 -6.98 -5.32
C PRO A 38 -10.31 -5.46 -5.34
N HIS A 39 -9.26 -4.71 -5.67
CA HIS A 39 -9.24 -3.25 -5.68
C HIS A 39 -9.95 -2.69 -6.91
N THR A 40 -9.88 -3.39 -8.04
CA THR A 40 -10.57 -3.03 -9.29
C THR A 40 -12.00 -3.57 -9.38
N ALA A 41 -12.45 -4.38 -8.41
CA ALA A 41 -13.82 -4.85 -8.35
C ALA A 41 -14.80 -3.68 -8.25
N ARG A 42 -15.93 -3.78 -8.96
CA ARG A 42 -16.96 -2.73 -8.99
C ARG A 42 -17.37 -2.25 -7.60
N VAL A 43 -17.58 -3.17 -6.66
CA VAL A 43 -17.97 -2.84 -5.28
C VAL A 43 -16.92 -2.00 -4.54
N ALA A 44 -15.63 -2.23 -4.80
CA ALA A 44 -14.54 -1.46 -4.21
C ALA A 44 -14.45 -0.07 -4.84
N GLN A 45 -14.54 0.01 -6.17
CA GLN A 45 -14.54 1.27 -6.92
C GLN A 45 -15.76 2.14 -6.56
N ASP A 46 -16.95 1.54 -6.41
CA ASP A 46 -18.17 2.23 -5.99
C ASP A 46 -18.05 2.82 -4.57
N PHE A 47 -17.35 2.14 -3.66
CA PHE A 47 -17.04 2.68 -2.34
C PHE A 47 -16.07 3.87 -2.46
N LEU A 48 -14.99 3.69 -3.21
CA LEU A 48 -13.88 4.65 -3.30
C LEU A 48 -14.20 5.89 -4.14
N ARG A 49 -15.27 5.89 -4.93
CA ARG A 49 -15.66 7.02 -5.81
C ARG A 49 -15.85 8.36 -5.09
N HIS A 50 -16.09 8.32 -3.77
CA HIS A 50 -16.30 9.52 -2.95
C HIS A 50 -14.99 10.10 -2.40
N PHE A 51 -13.85 9.42 -2.61
CA PHE A 51 -12.53 9.85 -2.21
C PHE A 51 -11.69 10.23 -3.44
N GLN A 52 -10.67 11.06 -3.22
CA GLN A 52 -9.69 11.36 -4.26
C GLN A 52 -8.73 10.16 -4.38
N ASN A 53 -8.76 9.46 -5.51
CA ASN A 53 -7.89 8.31 -5.77
C ASN A 53 -6.78 8.70 -6.76
N LEU A 54 -5.56 8.24 -6.51
CA LEU A 54 -4.43 8.39 -7.43
C LEU A 54 -4.55 7.34 -8.53
N PRO A 55 -4.62 7.71 -9.82
CA PRO A 55 -4.51 6.75 -10.92
C PRO A 55 -3.18 6.01 -10.83
N TRP A 56 -3.21 4.69 -10.89
CA TRP A 56 -2.01 3.87 -10.76
C TRP A 56 -1.75 3.06 -12.06
N PRO A 57 -0.52 3.09 -12.61
CA PRO A 57 -0.17 2.25 -13.75
C PRO A 57 -0.12 0.76 -13.37
N ALA A 58 -0.48 -0.11 -14.32
CA ALA A 58 -0.37 -1.55 -14.13
C ALA A 58 1.11 -1.97 -13.97
N CYS A 59 1.35 -3.07 -13.24
CA CYS A 59 2.68 -3.67 -13.09
C CYS A 59 3.78 -2.70 -12.64
N SER A 60 3.46 -1.75 -11.77
CA SER A 60 4.42 -0.72 -11.31
C SER A 60 4.67 -0.79 -9.79
N PRO A 61 5.17 -1.93 -9.26
CA PRO A 61 5.49 -2.05 -7.84
C PRO A 61 6.63 -1.12 -7.42
N ASP A 62 7.61 -0.86 -8.30
CA ASP A 62 8.76 0.03 -8.07
C ASP A 62 8.32 1.47 -7.74
N LEU A 63 7.15 1.88 -8.24
CA LEU A 63 6.61 3.20 -7.91
C LEU A 63 5.99 3.24 -6.53
N SER A 64 5.57 2.12 -5.96
CA SER A 64 4.77 2.10 -4.73
C SER A 64 5.63 2.28 -3.48
N PRO A 65 5.42 3.33 -2.66
CA PRO A 65 6.14 3.49 -1.41
C PRO A 65 5.88 2.36 -0.41
N VAL A 66 4.67 1.78 -0.41
CA VAL A 66 4.33 0.70 0.54
C VAL A 66 5.12 -0.58 0.26
N GLU A 67 5.43 -0.88 -0.99
CA GLU A 67 6.27 -2.03 -1.36
C GLU A 67 7.68 -1.90 -0.78
N HIS A 68 8.22 -0.67 -0.76
CA HIS A 68 9.52 -0.38 -0.16
C HIS A 68 9.48 -0.50 1.36
N VAL A 69 8.40 -0.05 2.01
CA VAL A 69 8.19 -0.28 3.44
C VAL A 69 8.18 -1.79 3.73
N TRP A 70 7.43 -2.57 2.96
CA TRP A 70 7.41 -4.03 3.12
C TRP A 70 8.77 -4.67 2.88
N ASP A 71 9.55 -4.22 1.90
CA ASP A 71 10.91 -4.70 1.68
C ASP A 71 11.84 -4.44 2.88
N GLN A 72 11.80 -3.23 3.43
CA GLN A 72 12.55 -2.88 4.63
C GLN A 72 12.17 -3.74 5.83
N LEU A 73 10.87 -3.96 6.05
CA LEU A 73 10.38 -4.82 7.13
C LEU A 73 10.82 -6.28 6.93
N LYS A 74 10.71 -6.81 5.71
CA LYS A 74 11.16 -8.18 5.37
C LYS A 74 12.66 -8.38 5.65
N ARG A 75 13.51 -7.39 5.35
CA ARG A 75 14.96 -7.46 5.64
C ARG A 75 15.28 -7.46 7.13
N GLN A 76 14.43 -6.87 7.95
CA GLN A 76 14.58 -6.82 9.40
C GLN A 76 13.88 -7.99 10.11
N MET A 77 13.17 -8.86 9.38
CA MET A 77 12.45 -9.97 9.99
C MET A 77 13.40 -10.96 10.66
N PRO A 78 13.14 -11.29 11.94
CA PRO A 78 13.84 -12.38 12.58
C PRO A 78 13.39 -13.72 11.98
N SER A 79 14.16 -14.77 12.24
CA SER A 79 13.72 -16.12 11.93
C SER A 79 12.53 -16.49 12.82
N CYS A 80 11.38 -16.69 12.20
CA CYS A 80 10.15 -17.10 12.88
C CYS A 80 9.80 -18.55 12.49
N HIS A 81 9.50 -19.37 13.50
CA HIS A 81 9.15 -20.79 13.30
C HIS A 81 7.64 -21.07 13.48
N SER A 82 6.84 -20.02 13.64
CA SER A 82 5.39 -20.12 13.75
C SER A 82 4.71 -18.88 13.15
N VAL A 83 3.46 -19.05 12.72
CA VAL A 83 2.63 -17.94 12.21
C VAL A 83 2.43 -16.89 13.31
N HIS A 84 2.21 -17.31 14.56
CA HIS A 84 2.05 -16.39 15.67
C HIS A 84 3.32 -15.56 15.94
N GLY A 85 4.50 -16.19 15.89
CA GLY A 85 5.77 -15.49 16.02
C GLY A 85 5.99 -14.49 14.88
N LEU A 86 5.60 -14.84 13.66
CA LEU A 86 5.63 -13.95 12.52
C LEU A 86 4.67 -12.75 12.70
N GLU A 87 3.43 -12.97 13.15
CA GLU A 87 2.46 -11.91 13.40
C GLU A 87 2.98 -10.89 14.43
N LEU A 88 3.53 -11.37 15.55
CA LEU A 88 4.12 -10.51 16.58
C LEU A 88 5.31 -9.72 16.05
N ALA A 89 6.21 -10.36 15.31
CA ALA A 89 7.39 -9.71 14.76
C ALA A 89 7.03 -8.60 13.75
N VAL A 90 6.05 -8.84 12.87
CA VAL A 90 5.56 -7.83 11.91
C VAL A 90 4.90 -6.66 12.64
N GLN A 91 4.08 -6.93 13.66
CA GLN A 91 3.44 -5.87 14.46
C GLN A 91 4.48 -5.02 15.19
N ASP A 92 5.50 -5.64 15.78
CA ASP A 92 6.57 -4.94 16.48
C ASP A 92 7.38 -4.05 15.54
N LEU A 93 7.85 -4.58 14.41
CA LEU A 93 8.56 -3.76 13.43
C LEU A 93 7.71 -2.63 12.85
N TRP A 94 6.43 -2.89 12.59
CA TRP A 94 5.51 -1.87 12.09
C TRP A 94 5.34 -0.73 13.10
N ALA A 95 5.18 -1.06 14.39
CA ALA A 95 5.03 -0.07 15.45
C ALA A 95 6.28 0.80 15.64
N HIS A 96 7.47 0.25 15.36
CA HIS A 96 8.74 0.94 15.49
C HIS A 96 9.25 1.56 14.17
N LEU A 97 8.49 1.46 13.08
CA LEU A 97 8.88 2.03 11.79
C LEU A 97 9.00 3.57 11.90
N PRO A 98 10.18 4.16 11.66
CA PRO A 98 10.35 5.60 11.80
C PRO A 98 9.48 6.37 10.80
N GLN A 99 8.70 7.33 11.30
CA GLN A 99 7.85 8.17 10.44
C GLN A 99 8.66 9.00 9.43
N ASP A 100 9.89 9.37 9.77
CA ASP A 100 10.80 10.07 8.87
C ASP A 100 11.16 9.22 7.64
N ASN A 101 11.27 7.90 7.83
CA ASN A 101 11.53 6.97 6.74
C ASN A 101 10.31 6.85 5.82
N ILE A 102 9.09 6.76 6.37
CA ILE A 102 7.85 6.79 5.56
C ILE A 102 7.76 8.10 4.77
N ARG A 103 8.01 9.24 5.43
CA ARG A 103 8.00 10.56 4.77
C ARG A 103 9.06 10.67 3.68
N TYR A 104 10.25 10.13 3.91
CA TYR A 104 11.30 10.05 2.89
C TYR A 104 10.84 9.28 1.65
N LEU A 105 10.28 8.08 1.82
CA LEU A 105 9.77 7.27 0.70
C LEU A 105 8.66 7.97 -0.09
N ILE A 106 7.75 8.67 0.60
CA ILE A 106 6.70 9.46 -0.06
C ILE A 106 7.32 10.63 -0.84
N ASN A 107 8.30 11.33 -0.26
CA ASN A 107 8.95 12.47 -0.90
C ASN A 107 9.81 12.09 -2.11
N LEU A 108 10.22 10.82 -2.24
CA LEU A 108 10.91 10.30 -3.42
C LEU A 108 9.98 10.02 -4.62
N MET A 109 8.66 10.08 -4.43
CA MET A 109 7.70 9.76 -5.51
C MET A 109 7.90 10.58 -6.79
N PRO A 110 8.13 11.91 -6.73
CA PRO A 110 8.38 12.69 -7.95
C PRO A 110 9.60 12.20 -8.72
N ASP A 111 10.69 11.85 -8.02
CA ASP A 111 11.94 11.37 -8.63
C ASP A 111 11.76 9.97 -9.24
N ARG A 112 11.02 9.09 -8.57
CA ARG A 112 10.67 7.75 -9.08
C ARG A 112 9.84 7.84 -10.35
N VAL A 113 8.82 8.71 -10.35
CA VAL A 113 7.97 8.96 -11.52
C VAL A 113 8.81 9.54 -12.67
N ALA A 114 9.68 10.52 -12.40
CA ALA A 114 10.58 11.07 -13.40
C ALA A 114 11.51 10.01 -14.00
N THR A 115 12.05 9.11 -13.17
CA THR A 115 12.90 7.99 -13.61
C THR A 115 12.12 7.01 -14.49
N CYS A 116 10.89 6.65 -14.10
CA CYS A 116 10.02 5.79 -14.91
C CYS A 116 9.68 6.41 -16.27
N ILE A 117 9.40 7.72 -16.31
CA ILE A 117 9.16 8.47 -17.55
C ILE A 117 10.43 8.46 -18.42
N ALA A 118 11.60 8.71 -17.85
CA ALA A 118 12.87 8.67 -18.58
C ALA A 118 13.19 7.27 -19.12
N ALA A 119 12.75 6.21 -18.44
CA ALA A 119 12.85 4.82 -18.89
C ALA A 119 11.74 4.42 -19.89
N GLY A 120 10.88 5.34 -20.31
CA GLY A 120 9.78 5.05 -21.24
C GLY A 120 8.70 4.13 -20.66
N GLY A 121 8.51 4.16 -19.34
CA GLY A 121 7.59 3.26 -18.62
C GLY A 121 8.19 1.89 -18.28
N GLY A 122 9.48 1.69 -18.52
CA GLY A 122 10.21 0.49 -18.11
C GLY A 122 10.51 0.43 -16.61
N PRO A 123 11.03 -0.71 -16.12
CA PRO A 123 11.44 -0.88 -14.72
C PRO A 123 12.42 0.19 -14.29
N THR A 124 12.32 0.62 -13.03
CA THR A 124 13.25 1.59 -12.45
C THR A 124 14.27 0.87 -11.56
N GLY A 125 15.42 1.49 -11.28
CA GLY A 125 16.42 0.92 -10.37
C GLY A 125 16.08 1.04 -8.88
N TYR A 126 14.82 1.33 -8.56
CA TYR A 126 14.31 1.49 -7.20
C TYR A 126 13.81 0.17 -6.63
#